data_AF-A0A935TRE8-F1
#
_entry.id   AF-A0A935TRE8-F1
#
_cell.length_a   1.000
_cell.length_b   1.000
_cell.length_c   1.000
_cell.angle_alpha   90.00
_cell.angle_beta   90.00
_cell.angle_gamma   90.00
#
_symmetry.space_group_name_H-M   'P 1'
#
loop_
_entity.id
_entity.type
_entity.pdbx_description
1 polymer ?
#
loop_
_entity_poly.entity_id
_entity_poly.type
_entity_poly.pdbx_seq_one_letter_code
_entity_poly.pdbx_strand_id
1 'polypeptide(L)'
;MSKNLIVPAKQIVTWFILQMGNKPSNRPLKFYLLLAAIVLVSNIAAQLIVNGFGFIARAGNKTAGTQTSMASLYLLKVATPYLAQPQKFEDKVRTVSQQLQIPPEWLMAVMHSESSFNAAARNLKGSGATGLIQFMPQIAKQLGTTTDKLHKMSHLKQLDYVYDYLHSIKQQRKVSYTNLTNLYLAILYPAALGNDPCYTLYAKPAIQYRQNAGLDENKDGKVTIYDIDQRLKRMYPTAYNIKNNPNP
;
A
#
# COMPACT_ATOMS: atom_id res chain seq x y z
N MET A 1 -3.47 28.91 31.06
CA MET A 1 -4.72 28.88 30.28
C MET A 1 -4.66 29.97 29.22
N SER A 2 -4.51 29.61 27.95
CA SER A 2 -4.94 30.41 26.80
C SER A 2 -5.08 29.46 25.62
N LYS A 3 -6.31 29.31 25.12
CA LYS A 3 -6.65 28.39 24.02
C LYS A 3 -6.31 29.09 22.71
N ASN A 4 -5.40 28.55 21.92
CA ASN A 4 -5.20 28.98 20.53
C ASN A 4 -6.42 28.55 19.71
N LEU A 5 -7.31 29.51 19.44
CA LEU A 5 -8.44 29.36 18.52
C LEU A 5 -7.91 29.26 17.09
N ILE A 6 -7.86 28.04 16.55
CA ILE A 6 -7.87 27.84 15.10
C ILE A 6 -9.33 27.89 14.67
N VAL A 7 -9.73 28.98 14.03
CA VAL A 7 -11.09 29.14 13.50
C VAL A 7 -11.19 28.33 12.20
N PRO A 8 -12.09 27.34 12.09
CA PRO A 8 -12.20 26.51 10.89
C PRO A 8 -12.69 27.34 9.69
N ALA A 9 -12.17 27.03 8.49
CA ALA A 9 -12.41 27.78 7.24
C ALA A 9 -13.90 28.02 6.88
N LYS A 10 -14.83 27.21 7.42
CA LYS A 10 -16.28 27.42 7.28
C LYS A 10 -16.80 28.67 8.00
N GLN A 11 -16.16 29.14 9.07
CA GLN A 11 -16.57 30.35 9.80
C GLN A 11 -16.17 31.64 9.08
N ILE A 12 -15.10 31.61 8.25
CA ILE A 12 -14.61 32.77 7.50
C ILE A 12 -15.57 33.11 6.35
N VAL A 13 -16.13 32.10 5.67
CA VAL A 13 -17.12 32.29 4.60
C VAL A 13 -18.42 32.88 5.16
N THR A 14 -18.87 32.42 6.34
CA THR A 14 -20.06 32.97 7.02
C THR A 14 -19.85 34.42 7.48
N TRP A 15 -18.64 34.80 7.90
CA TRP A 15 -18.29 36.18 8.24
C TRP A 15 -18.24 37.10 7.00
N PHE A 16 -17.79 36.59 5.86
CA PHE A 16 -17.75 37.32 4.58
C PHE A 16 -19.16 37.59 4.02
N ILE A 17 -20.09 36.64 4.17
CA ILE A 17 -21.49 36.79 3.75
C ILE A 17 -22.22 37.81 4.64
N LEU A 18 -21.92 37.85 5.95
CA LEU A 18 -22.50 38.82 6.89
C LEU A 18 -22.03 40.28 6.63
N GLN A 19 -20.81 40.48 6.12
CA GLN A 19 -20.34 41.84 5.73
C GLN A 19 -20.94 42.35 4.41
N MET A 20 -21.39 41.48 3.51
CA MET A 20 -22.08 41.91 2.29
C MET A 20 -23.54 42.35 2.53
N GLY A 21 -24.11 42.01 3.70
CA GLY A 21 -25.46 42.41 4.11
C GLY A 21 -25.58 43.83 4.67
N ASN A 22 -24.46 44.48 5.03
CA ASN A 22 -24.44 45.85 5.55
C ASN A 22 -23.57 46.73 4.63
N LYS A 23 -24.12 47.13 3.47
CA LYS A 23 -23.47 48.05 2.53
C LYS A 23 -23.53 49.50 3.04
N PRO A 24 -22.40 50.19 3.30
CA PRO A 24 -22.38 51.65 3.24
C PRO A 24 -22.43 52.08 1.76
N SER A 25 -23.35 52.98 1.45
CA SER A 25 -23.97 53.18 0.13
C SER A 25 -23.14 53.93 -0.93
N ASN A 26 -21.82 54.09 -0.85
CA ASN A 26 -21.13 55.01 -1.78
C ASN A 26 -19.69 54.66 -2.19
N ARG A 27 -19.34 53.38 -2.39
CA ARG A 27 -18.04 53.01 -3.00
C ARG A 27 -18.19 52.16 -4.27
N PRO A 28 -17.45 52.47 -5.35
CA PRO A 28 -17.60 51.81 -6.65
C PRO A 28 -17.15 50.35 -6.59
N LEU A 29 -17.76 49.47 -7.40
CA LEU A 29 -17.48 48.02 -7.46
C LEU A 29 -15.98 47.70 -7.63
N LYS A 30 -15.23 48.57 -8.33
CA LYS A 30 -13.77 48.48 -8.50
C LYS A 30 -13.00 48.55 -7.17
N PHE A 31 -13.52 49.23 -6.15
CA PHE A 31 -12.92 49.32 -4.81
C PHE A 31 -12.90 47.98 -4.08
N TYR A 32 -13.98 47.19 -4.21
CA TYR A 32 -14.10 45.87 -3.59
C TYR A 32 -13.31 44.80 -4.34
N LEU A 33 -13.22 44.91 -5.67
CA LEU A 33 -12.36 44.03 -6.48
C LEU A 33 -10.86 44.27 -6.20
N LEU A 34 -10.45 45.52 -5.93
CA LEU A 34 -9.09 45.86 -5.53
C LEU A 34 -8.74 45.30 -4.14
N LEU A 35 -9.66 45.39 -3.18
CA LEU A 35 -9.50 44.80 -1.84
C LEU A 35 -9.42 43.26 -1.87
N ALA A 36 -10.24 42.60 -2.70
CA ALA A 36 -10.18 41.15 -2.89
C ALA A 36 -8.86 40.69 -3.53
N ALA A 37 -8.32 41.45 -4.49
CA ALA A 37 -7.02 41.17 -5.10
C ALA A 37 -5.85 41.33 -4.10
N ILE A 38 -5.89 42.36 -3.23
CA ILE A 38 -4.86 42.58 -2.20
C ILE A 38 -4.85 41.45 -1.15
N VAL A 39 -6.01 40.91 -0.77
CA VAL A 39 -6.13 39.78 0.16
C VAL A 39 -5.71 38.44 -0.47
N LEU A 40 -5.88 38.27 -1.78
CA LEU A 40 -5.40 37.08 -2.51
C LEU A 40 -3.89 37.10 -2.73
N VAL A 41 -3.29 38.27 -3.00
CA VAL A 41 -1.83 38.41 -3.16
C VAL A 41 -1.08 38.24 -1.83
N SER A 42 -1.68 38.62 -0.69
CA SER A 42 -1.03 38.43 0.63
C SER A 42 -0.93 36.96 1.04
N ASN A 43 -1.86 36.10 0.63
CA ASN A 43 -1.80 34.66 0.91
C ASN A 43 -0.77 33.91 0.04
N ILE A 44 -0.51 34.36 -1.20
CA ILE A 44 0.51 33.77 -2.07
C ILE A 44 1.92 34.24 -1.64
N ALA A 45 2.07 35.51 -1.25
CA ALA A 45 3.35 36.03 -0.73
C ALA A 45 3.76 35.37 0.60
N ALA A 46 2.79 35.05 1.48
CA ALA A 46 3.06 34.27 2.70
C ALA A 46 3.53 32.84 2.40
N GLN A 47 2.99 32.19 1.36
CA GLN A 47 3.39 30.82 0.98
C GLN A 47 4.74 30.76 0.25
N LEU A 48 5.15 31.82 -0.46
CA LEU A 48 6.44 31.87 -1.16
C LEU A 48 7.61 32.37 -0.28
N ILE A 49 7.33 33.17 0.76
CA ILE A 49 8.37 33.59 1.74
C ILE A 49 8.65 32.47 2.76
N VAL A 50 7.64 31.68 3.17
CA VAL A 50 7.83 30.49 4.02
C VAL A 50 8.68 29.41 3.34
N ASN A 51 8.63 29.32 2.01
CA ASN A 51 9.40 28.34 1.24
C ASN A 51 10.76 28.85 0.73
N GLY A 52 11.08 30.14 0.92
CA GLY A 52 12.29 30.78 0.35
C GLY A 52 13.32 31.32 1.35
N PHE A 53 12.98 31.45 2.64
CA PHE A 53 13.85 32.12 3.64
C PHE A 53 13.86 31.47 5.04
N GLY A 54 13.67 30.15 5.12
CA GLY A 54 13.91 29.40 6.37
C GLY A 54 15.30 28.77 6.38
N PHE A 55 16.20 29.29 7.21
CA PHE A 55 17.50 28.74 7.65
C PHE A 55 18.80 29.33 7.06
N ILE A 56 19.08 30.59 7.43
CA ILE A 56 20.41 30.91 7.98
C ILE A 56 20.23 31.42 9.42
N ALA A 57 20.94 30.73 10.33
CA ALA A 57 21.29 31.04 11.71
C ALA A 57 20.18 31.06 12.81
N ARG A 58 20.22 30.04 13.69
CA ARG A 58 20.70 30.21 15.09
C ARG A 58 20.92 28.85 15.76
N ALA A 59 22.17 28.60 16.17
CA ALA A 59 22.52 27.50 17.05
C ALA A 59 21.90 27.72 18.45
N GLY A 60 21.26 26.68 19.00
CA GLY A 60 20.70 26.69 20.34
C GLY A 60 19.67 25.57 20.55
N ASN A 61 20.11 24.51 21.25
CA ASN A 61 19.35 23.39 21.81
C ASN A 61 18.47 22.54 20.87
N LYS A 62 19.07 21.46 20.37
CA LYS A 62 18.36 20.28 19.86
C LYS A 62 17.64 19.56 21.01
N THR A 63 16.38 19.89 21.25
CA THR A 63 15.44 18.88 21.74
C THR A 63 15.08 18.00 20.55
N ALA A 64 15.56 16.75 20.59
CA ALA A 64 15.29 15.73 19.60
C ALA A 64 13.79 15.40 19.58
N GLY A 65 13.04 16.09 18.73
CA GLY A 65 11.76 15.61 18.22
C GLY A 65 12.04 14.50 17.22
N THR A 66 11.64 13.28 17.55
CA THR A 66 11.83 12.07 16.77
C THR A 66 11.11 12.17 15.42
N GLN A 67 11.77 12.67 14.38
CA GLN A 67 11.44 12.29 13.01
C GLN A 67 11.79 10.81 12.88
N THR A 68 10.80 9.92 12.97
CA THR A 68 10.95 8.52 12.58
C THR A 68 11.32 8.52 11.10
N SER A 69 12.61 8.38 10.79
CA SER A 69 13.00 7.85 9.49
C SER A 69 12.21 6.56 9.33
N MET A 70 11.45 6.42 8.24
CA MET A 70 10.76 5.17 7.96
C MET A 70 11.85 4.11 7.85
N ALA A 71 11.99 3.29 8.89
CA ALA A 71 12.96 2.20 8.89
C ALA A 71 12.74 1.37 7.62
N SER A 72 13.84 1.00 6.97
CA SER A 72 13.79 0.18 5.76
C SER A 72 13.02 -1.12 6.04
N LEU A 73 12.28 -1.60 5.04
CA LEU A 73 11.50 -2.83 5.19
C LEU A 73 12.39 -4.01 5.61
N TYR A 74 11.97 -4.80 6.59
CA TYR A 74 12.85 -5.84 7.19
C TYR A 74 13.23 -6.93 6.18
N LEU A 75 12.34 -7.22 5.22
CA LEU A 75 12.63 -8.17 4.13
C LEU A 75 13.43 -7.56 2.99
N LEU A 76 13.71 -6.25 2.98
CA LEU A 76 14.48 -5.65 1.89
C LEU A 76 15.87 -6.27 1.80
N LYS A 77 16.54 -6.51 2.93
CA LYS A 77 17.86 -7.16 2.96
C LYS A 77 17.83 -8.55 2.33
N VAL A 78 16.74 -9.30 2.49
CA VAL A 78 16.53 -10.62 1.89
C VAL A 78 16.27 -10.49 0.38
N ALA A 79 15.60 -9.42 -0.05
CA ALA A 79 15.33 -9.16 -1.46
C ALA A 79 16.55 -8.62 -2.22
N THR A 80 17.46 -7.89 -1.57
CA THR A 80 18.61 -7.21 -2.19
C THR A 80 19.40 -8.04 -3.21
N PRO A 81 19.72 -9.33 -2.97
CA PRO A 81 20.45 -10.14 -3.95
C PRO A 81 19.74 -10.30 -5.31
N TYR A 82 18.42 -10.11 -5.35
CA TYR A 82 17.61 -10.22 -6.56
C TYR A 82 17.34 -8.86 -7.21
N LEU A 83 17.70 -7.74 -6.57
CA LEU A 83 17.27 -6.40 -6.93
C LEU A 83 18.41 -5.58 -7.50
N ALA A 84 18.27 -5.13 -8.76
CA ALA A 84 19.20 -4.17 -9.35
C ALA A 84 19.12 -2.77 -8.68
N GLN A 85 17.95 -2.40 -8.15
CA GLN A 85 17.70 -1.08 -7.54
C GLN A 85 16.88 -1.23 -6.25
N PRO A 86 17.49 -1.66 -5.12
CA PRO A 86 16.76 -1.97 -3.88
C PRO A 86 15.91 -0.81 -3.34
N GLN A 87 16.46 0.42 -3.32
CA GLN A 87 15.71 1.57 -2.81
C GLN A 87 14.47 1.88 -3.66
N LYS A 88 14.61 1.92 -4.99
CA LYS A 88 13.46 2.15 -5.88
C LYS A 88 12.41 1.05 -5.77
N PHE A 89 12.85 -0.19 -5.51
CA PHE A 89 11.95 -1.30 -5.26
C PHE A 89 11.17 -1.11 -3.96
N GLU A 90 11.86 -0.76 -2.87
CA GLU A 90 11.22 -0.43 -1.59
C GLU A 90 10.19 0.70 -1.75
N ASP A 91 10.58 1.80 -2.40
CA ASP A 91 9.70 2.95 -2.64
C ASP A 91 8.45 2.53 -3.44
N LYS A 92 8.62 1.74 -4.50
CA LYS A 92 7.51 1.23 -5.31
C LYS A 92 6.61 0.28 -4.53
N VAL A 93 7.17 -0.59 -3.69
CA VAL A 93 6.39 -1.46 -2.78
C VAL A 93 5.53 -0.61 -1.86
N ARG A 94 6.08 0.46 -1.28
CA ARG A 94 5.32 1.38 -0.41
C ARG A 94 4.19 2.06 -1.18
N THR A 95 4.45 2.55 -2.40
CA THR A 95 3.40 3.13 -3.26
C THR A 95 2.27 2.13 -3.55
N VAL A 96 2.60 0.92 -4.02
CA VAL A 96 1.60 -0.12 -4.32
C VAL A 96 0.80 -0.49 -3.07
N SER A 97 1.48 -0.63 -1.93
CA SER A 97 0.85 -0.99 -0.66
C SER A 97 -0.09 0.11 -0.16
N GLN A 98 0.29 1.38 -0.31
CA GLN A 98 -0.59 2.51 -0.02
C GLN A 98 -1.85 2.49 -0.90
N GLN A 99 -1.70 2.26 -2.21
CA GLN A 99 -2.84 2.17 -3.13
C GLN A 99 -3.78 0.99 -2.82
N LEU A 100 -3.23 -0.13 -2.34
CA LEU A 100 -4.01 -1.30 -1.90
C LEU A 100 -4.60 -1.15 -0.48
N GLN A 101 -4.12 -0.16 0.28
CA GLN A 101 -4.42 0.07 1.70
C GLN A 101 -3.98 -1.13 2.56
N ILE A 102 -2.71 -1.54 2.41
CA ILE A 102 -2.08 -2.62 3.17
C ILE A 102 -0.72 -2.17 3.73
N PRO A 103 -0.24 -2.80 4.80
CA PRO A 103 1.15 -2.66 5.22
C PRO A 103 2.14 -3.15 4.15
N PRO A 104 3.22 -2.41 3.85
CA PRO A 104 4.20 -2.80 2.84
C PRO A 104 4.93 -4.11 3.17
N GLU A 105 5.12 -4.41 4.45
CA GLU A 105 5.72 -5.68 4.88
C GLU A 105 4.88 -6.90 4.51
N TRP A 106 3.55 -6.74 4.37
CA TRP A 106 2.73 -7.84 3.90
C TRP A 106 3.00 -8.16 2.44
N LEU A 107 3.10 -7.12 1.61
CA LEU A 107 3.43 -7.31 0.20
C LEU A 107 4.81 -7.94 0.02
N MET A 108 5.79 -7.53 0.85
CA MET A 108 7.10 -8.16 0.88
C MET A 108 7.05 -9.63 1.28
N ALA A 109 6.32 -9.98 2.35
CA ALA A 109 6.19 -11.36 2.83
C ALA A 109 5.53 -12.27 1.79
N VAL A 110 4.50 -11.77 1.11
CA VAL A 110 3.82 -12.49 0.04
C VAL A 110 4.75 -12.74 -1.15
N MET A 111 5.47 -11.72 -1.64
CA MET A 111 6.42 -11.89 -2.74
C MET A 111 7.57 -12.85 -2.39
N HIS A 112 8.03 -12.81 -1.14
CA HIS A 112 9.03 -13.76 -0.65
C HIS A 112 8.49 -15.20 -0.64
N SER A 113 7.25 -15.39 -0.19
CA SER A 113 6.61 -16.70 -0.12
C SER A 113 6.42 -17.33 -1.50
N GLU A 114 6.02 -16.51 -2.48
CA GLU A 114 5.70 -16.98 -3.83
C GLU A 114 6.93 -17.24 -4.69
N SER A 115 7.97 -16.41 -4.59
CA SER A 115 9.11 -16.47 -5.52
C SER A 115 10.48 -16.23 -4.89
N SER A 116 10.56 -16.03 -3.58
CA SER A 116 11.77 -15.55 -2.91
C SER A 116 12.31 -14.27 -3.57
N PHE A 117 11.40 -13.37 -3.99
CA PHE A 117 11.70 -12.15 -4.76
C PHE A 117 12.30 -12.36 -6.15
N ASN A 118 12.30 -13.58 -6.70
CA ASN A 118 12.79 -13.82 -8.04
C ASN A 118 11.71 -13.49 -9.09
N ALA A 119 11.79 -12.31 -9.70
CA ALA A 119 10.90 -11.87 -10.79
C ALA A 119 10.97 -12.78 -12.04
N ALA A 120 12.03 -13.57 -12.22
CA ALA A 120 12.17 -14.51 -13.32
C ALA A 120 11.77 -15.94 -12.94
N ALA A 121 11.33 -16.20 -11.70
CA ALA A 121 10.95 -17.54 -11.26
C ALA A 121 9.85 -18.12 -12.15
N ARG A 122 10.05 -19.36 -12.60
CA ARG A 122 9.03 -20.16 -13.31
C ARG A 122 8.77 -21.44 -12.53
N ASN A 123 7.50 -21.81 -12.42
CA ASN A 123 7.13 -23.08 -11.82
C ASN A 123 7.50 -24.25 -12.73
N LEU A 124 8.48 -25.05 -12.31
CA LEU A 124 8.98 -26.22 -13.04
C LEU A 124 8.06 -27.45 -12.96
N LYS A 125 7.03 -27.42 -12.10
CA LYS A 125 6.06 -28.52 -11.92
C LYS A 125 4.89 -28.46 -12.92
N GLY A 126 4.98 -27.60 -13.94
CA GLY A 126 4.07 -27.57 -15.08
C GLY A 126 2.88 -26.62 -14.96
N SER A 127 2.76 -25.81 -13.90
CA SER A 127 1.65 -24.84 -13.79
C SER A 127 1.80 -23.63 -14.72
N GLY A 128 3.03 -23.36 -15.19
CA GLY A 128 3.35 -22.17 -15.99
C GLY A 128 3.38 -20.86 -15.19
N ALA A 129 3.23 -20.92 -13.87
CA ALA A 129 3.26 -19.75 -13.01
C ALA A 129 4.62 -19.01 -13.09
N THR A 130 4.60 -17.67 -13.06
CA THR A 130 5.80 -16.85 -13.28
C THR A 130 5.85 -15.59 -12.42
N GLY A 131 7.04 -15.19 -11.98
CA GLY A 131 7.31 -13.86 -11.40
C GLY A 131 7.01 -13.71 -9.93
N LEU A 132 7.00 -12.45 -9.46
CA LEU A 132 7.03 -12.08 -8.03
C LEU A 132 5.95 -12.74 -7.18
N ILE A 133 4.74 -12.87 -7.73
CA ILE A 133 3.59 -13.52 -7.09
C ILE A 133 3.13 -14.78 -7.84
N GLN A 134 4.01 -15.35 -8.69
CA GLN A 134 3.71 -16.56 -9.47
C GLN A 134 2.41 -16.45 -10.30
N PHE A 135 2.32 -15.41 -11.13
CA PHE A 135 1.19 -15.19 -12.04
C PHE A 135 0.91 -16.42 -12.91
N MET A 136 -0.31 -16.95 -12.81
CA MET A 136 -0.78 -18.04 -13.66
C MET A 136 -1.01 -17.57 -15.11
N PRO A 137 -0.85 -18.42 -16.13
CA PRO A 137 -1.02 -18.04 -17.54
C PRO A 137 -2.36 -17.34 -17.85
N GLN A 138 -3.46 -17.82 -17.27
CA GLN A 138 -4.78 -17.22 -17.44
C GLN A 138 -4.85 -15.80 -16.86
N ILE A 139 -4.26 -15.59 -15.68
CA ILE A 139 -4.20 -14.27 -15.03
C ILE A 139 -3.34 -13.32 -15.85
N ALA A 140 -2.17 -13.76 -16.32
CA ALA A 140 -1.32 -12.95 -17.18
C ALA A 140 -2.07 -12.48 -18.44
N LYS A 141 -2.88 -13.36 -19.05
CA LYS A 141 -3.73 -13.00 -20.20
C LYS A 141 -4.80 -11.97 -19.84
N GLN A 142 -5.47 -12.12 -18.69
CA GLN A 142 -6.48 -11.16 -18.21
C GLN A 142 -5.88 -9.77 -17.95
N LEU A 143 -4.63 -9.71 -17.51
CA LEU A 143 -3.86 -8.48 -17.34
C LEU A 143 -3.26 -7.94 -18.65
N GLY A 144 -3.66 -8.46 -19.81
CA GLY A 144 -3.18 -7.99 -21.12
C GLY A 144 -1.73 -8.33 -21.43
N THR A 145 -1.15 -9.34 -20.77
CA THR A 145 0.25 -9.76 -20.95
C THR A 145 0.35 -11.28 -21.11
N THR A 146 1.57 -11.83 -20.96
CA THR A 146 1.85 -13.28 -20.96
C THR A 146 2.87 -13.59 -19.88
N THR A 147 2.96 -14.84 -19.45
CA THR A 147 3.99 -15.30 -18.52
C THR A 147 5.40 -15.09 -19.07
N ASP A 148 5.60 -15.23 -20.39
CA ASP A 148 6.90 -14.96 -21.03
C ASP A 148 7.28 -13.48 -21.01
N LYS A 149 6.31 -12.58 -21.19
CA LYS A 149 6.54 -11.14 -21.03
C LYS A 149 6.85 -10.81 -19.58
N LEU A 150 6.06 -11.33 -18.63
CA LEU A 150 6.29 -11.13 -17.20
C LEU A 150 7.69 -11.62 -16.78
N HIS A 151 8.10 -12.81 -17.21
CA HIS A 151 9.43 -13.38 -16.93
C HIS A 151 10.59 -12.44 -17.32
N LYS A 152 10.41 -11.64 -18.37
CA LYS A 152 11.42 -10.69 -18.88
C LYS A 152 11.32 -9.30 -18.25
N MET A 153 10.30 -9.05 -17.42
CA MET A 153 10.13 -7.76 -16.75
C MET A 153 11.02 -7.64 -15.52
N SER A 154 11.43 -6.41 -15.23
CA SER A 154 12.06 -6.08 -13.96
C SER A 154 11.06 -6.18 -12.80
N HIS A 155 11.56 -6.29 -11.57
CA HIS A 155 10.76 -6.24 -10.35
C HIS A 155 9.84 -5.01 -10.31
N LEU A 156 10.37 -3.84 -10.69
CA LEU A 156 9.61 -2.58 -10.69
C LEU A 156 8.42 -2.63 -11.63
N LYS A 157 8.59 -3.19 -12.83
CA LYS A 157 7.49 -3.36 -13.79
C LYS A 157 6.49 -4.42 -13.33
N GLN A 158 6.97 -5.53 -12.75
CA GLN A 158 6.06 -6.54 -12.22
C GLN A 158 5.22 -6.01 -11.05
N LEU A 159 5.71 -5.08 -10.24
CA LEU A 159 4.93 -4.46 -9.17
C LEU A 159 3.68 -3.73 -9.69
N ASP A 160 3.68 -3.20 -10.91
CA ASP A 160 2.48 -2.64 -11.54
C ASP A 160 1.42 -3.75 -11.76
N TYR A 161 1.84 -4.91 -12.28
CA TYR A 161 0.95 -6.07 -12.46
C TYR A 161 0.52 -6.71 -11.13
N VAL A 162 1.36 -6.65 -10.10
CA VAL A 162 0.99 -7.10 -8.74
C VAL A 162 -0.12 -6.22 -8.20
N TYR A 163 -0.01 -4.89 -8.38
CA TYR A 163 -1.08 -3.96 -8.04
C TYR A 163 -2.36 -4.29 -8.80
N ASP A 164 -2.31 -4.38 -10.13
CA ASP A 164 -3.49 -4.62 -10.96
C ASP A 164 -4.21 -5.92 -10.57
N TYR A 165 -3.46 -6.99 -10.33
CA TYR A 165 -4.01 -8.26 -9.89
C TYR A 165 -4.70 -8.15 -8.53
N LEU A 166 -3.99 -7.69 -7.49
CA LEU A 166 -4.54 -7.60 -6.14
C LEU A 166 -5.71 -6.62 -6.08
N HIS A 167 -5.62 -5.49 -6.79
CA HIS A 167 -6.73 -4.56 -6.89
C HIS A 167 -7.95 -5.23 -7.55
N SER A 168 -7.76 -5.97 -8.65
CA SER A 168 -8.86 -6.68 -9.31
C SER A 168 -9.53 -7.70 -8.39
N ILE A 169 -8.76 -8.45 -7.60
CA ILE A 169 -9.30 -9.42 -6.62
C ILE A 169 -10.09 -8.70 -5.53
N LYS A 170 -9.55 -7.60 -4.99
CA LYS A 170 -10.23 -6.75 -4.00
C LYS A 170 -11.61 -6.32 -4.50
N GLN A 171 -11.71 -5.87 -5.75
CA GLN A 171 -12.98 -5.45 -6.35
C GLN A 171 -13.93 -6.62 -6.65
N GLN A 172 -13.45 -7.68 -7.31
CA GLN A 172 -14.27 -8.82 -7.71
C GLN A 172 -14.88 -9.56 -6.50
N ARG A 173 -14.12 -9.67 -5.41
CA ARG A 173 -14.54 -10.33 -4.18
C ARG A 173 -15.21 -9.38 -3.19
N LYS A 174 -15.16 -8.06 -3.43
CA LYS A 174 -15.69 -7.01 -2.53
C LYS A 174 -15.14 -7.14 -1.10
N VAL A 175 -13.84 -7.38 -0.98
CA VAL A 175 -13.16 -7.55 0.31
C VAL A 175 -12.16 -6.42 0.56
N SER A 176 -11.74 -6.28 1.82
CA SER A 176 -10.52 -5.56 2.19
C SER A 176 -9.52 -6.55 2.76
N TYR A 177 -8.23 -6.34 2.52
CA TYR A 177 -7.19 -7.17 3.12
C TYR A 177 -6.96 -6.73 4.56
N THR A 178 -7.52 -7.47 5.51
CA THR A 178 -7.52 -7.08 6.94
C THR A 178 -6.38 -7.70 7.76
N ASN A 179 -5.72 -8.72 7.23
CA ASN A 179 -4.55 -9.38 7.81
C ASN A 179 -3.64 -9.97 6.69
N LEU A 180 -2.42 -10.38 7.06
CA LEU A 180 -1.45 -10.98 6.13
C LEU A 180 -2.02 -12.23 5.43
N THR A 181 -2.75 -13.08 6.17
CA THR A 181 -3.38 -14.30 5.66
C THR A 181 -4.38 -14.00 4.54
N ASN A 182 -5.21 -12.96 4.68
CA ASN A 182 -6.12 -12.50 3.64
C ASN A 182 -5.36 -12.04 2.39
N LEU A 183 -4.29 -11.27 2.53
CA LEU A 183 -3.50 -10.84 1.36
C LEU A 183 -2.87 -12.04 0.65
N TYR A 184 -2.35 -13.02 1.40
CA TYR A 184 -1.75 -14.22 0.83
C TYR A 184 -2.79 -15.11 0.12
N LEU A 185 -3.98 -15.30 0.73
CA LEU A 185 -5.09 -16.03 0.12
C LEU A 185 -5.58 -15.38 -1.18
N ALA A 186 -5.46 -14.05 -1.31
CA ALA A 186 -5.79 -13.34 -2.53
C ALA A 186 -4.92 -13.74 -3.74
N ILE A 187 -3.78 -14.41 -3.51
CA ILE A 187 -2.93 -14.97 -4.55
C ILE A 187 -3.06 -16.49 -4.60
N LEU A 188 -2.97 -17.15 -3.45
CA LEU A 188 -2.96 -18.62 -3.38
C LEU A 188 -4.30 -19.25 -3.77
N TYR A 189 -5.40 -18.72 -3.21
CA TYR A 189 -6.74 -19.30 -3.37
C TYR A 189 -7.83 -18.23 -3.11
N PRO A 190 -8.10 -17.32 -4.08
CA PRO A 190 -8.95 -16.16 -3.84
C PRO A 190 -10.39 -16.49 -3.43
N ALA A 191 -10.87 -17.70 -3.74
CA ALA A 191 -12.21 -18.16 -3.34
C ALA A 191 -12.33 -18.41 -1.82
N ALA A 192 -11.21 -18.56 -1.10
CA ALA A 192 -11.19 -18.75 0.35
C ALA A 192 -11.35 -17.44 1.13
N LEU A 193 -11.21 -16.28 0.48
CA LEU A 193 -11.36 -14.98 1.14
C LEU A 193 -12.73 -14.84 1.82
N GLY A 194 -12.71 -14.50 3.11
CA GLY A 194 -13.93 -14.31 3.92
C GLY A 194 -14.52 -15.59 4.53
N ASN A 195 -13.93 -16.77 4.28
CA ASN A 195 -14.36 -18.02 4.92
C ASN A 195 -13.69 -18.20 6.30
N ASP A 196 -14.20 -19.17 7.08
CA ASP A 196 -13.70 -19.50 8.40
C ASP A 196 -12.36 -20.27 8.36
N PRO A 197 -11.61 -20.33 9.48
CA PRO A 197 -10.30 -21.00 9.52
C PRO A 197 -10.30 -22.47 9.08
N CYS A 198 -11.40 -23.20 9.21
CA CYS A 198 -11.50 -24.61 8.83
C CYS A 198 -11.80 -24.82 7.34
N TYR A 199 -12.04 -23.74 6.58
CA TYR A 199 -12.27 -23.81 5.14
C TYR A 199 -11.10 -24.49 4.44
N THR A 200 -11.40 -25.56 3.70
CA THR A 200 -10.40 -26.39 3.02
C THR A 200 -10.10 -25.85 1.61
N LEU A 201 -8.84 -25.54 1.34
CA LEU A 201 -8.34 -25.12 0.03
C LEU A 201 -8.05 -26.36 -0.85
N TYR A 202 -7.36 -27.34 -0.27
CA TYR A 202 -6.94 -28.57 -0.96
C TYR A 202 -7.08 -29.77 -0.03
N ALA A 203 -7.47 -30.93 -0.56
CA ALA A 203 -7.55 -32.17 0.23
C ALA A 203 -7.14 -33.41 -0.60
N LYS A 204 -6.69 -34.46 0.08
CA LYS A 204 -6.47 -35.77 -0.55
C LYS A 204 -7.77 -36.31 -1.15
N PRO A 205 -7.72 -37.02 -2.30
CA PRO A 205 -6.54 -37.41 -3.08
C PRO A 205 -6.18 -36.43 -4.22
N ALA A 206 -6.74 -35.22 -4.23
CA ALA A 206 -6.66 -34.29 -5.35
C ALA A 206 -5.21 -33.95 -5.75
N ILE A 207 -4.99 -33.72 -7.05
CA ILE A 207 -3.66 -33.36 -7.59
C ILE A 207 -3.17 -32.06 -6.96
N GLN A 208 -4.09 -31.11 -6.76
CA GLN A 208 -3.83 -29.82 -6.15
C GLN A 208 -3.31 -29.97 -4.71
N TYR A 209 -3.84 -30.93 -3.94
CA TYR A 209 -3.27 -31.23 -2.63
C TYR A 209 -1.85 -31.77 -2.76
N ARG A 210 -1.59 -32.73 -3.65
CA ARG A 210 -0.22 -33.27 -3.82
C ARG A 210 0.79 -32.18 -4.21
N GLN A 211 0.39 -31.22 -5.04
CA GLN A 211 1.23 -30.09 -5.45
C GLN A 211 1.49 -29.10 -4.30
N ASN A 212 0.55 -28.98 -3.36
CA ASN A 212 0.56 -28.02 -2.26
C ASN A 212 0.69 -28.67 -0.87
N ALA A 213 1.07 -29.95 -0.79
CA ALA A 213 1.09 -30.71 0.47
C ALA A 213 2.06 -30.13 1.51
N GLY A 214 3.04 -29.32 1.08
CA GLY A 214 3.92 -28.58 1.99
C GLY A 214 3.26 -27.42 2.75
N LEU A 215 1.98 -27.13 2.46
CA LEU A 215 1.14 -26.16 3.18
C LEU A 215 0.26 -26.81 4.25
N ASP A 216 0.17 -28.14 4.31
CA ASP A 216 -0.56 -28.89 5.34
C ASP A 216 0.33 -28.96 6.61
N GLU A 217 0.15 -28.03 7.55
CA GLU A 217 1.05 -27.87 8.72
C GLU A 217 0.81 -29.00 9.75
N ASN A 218 -0.42 -29.48 9.90
CA ASN A 218 -0.79 -30.53 10.87
C ASN A 218 -0.75 -31.96 10.28
N LYS A 219 -0.59 -32.10 8.96
CA LYS A 219 -0.52 -33.36 8.19
C LYS A 219 -1.79 -34.20 8.23
N ASP A 220 -2.96 -33.58 8.40
CA ASP A 220 -4.24 -34.28 8.47
C ASP A 220 -4.81 -34.69 7.09
N GLY A 221 -4.14 -34.30 5.99
CA GLY A 221 -4.59 -34.59 4.63
C GLY A 221 -5.41 -33.47 4.00
N LYS A 222 -5.51 -32.31 4.65
CA LYS A 222 -6.17 -31.11 4.16
C LYS A 222 -5.24 -29.90 4.33
N VAL A 223 -5.37 -28.94 3.43
CA VAL A 223 -4.79 -27.61 3.57
C VAL A 223 -5.95 -26.66 3.85
N THR A 224 -5.97 -26.05 5.02
CA THR A 224 -7.02 -25.13 5.46
C THR A 224 -6.52 -23.70 5.57
N ILE A 225 -7.43 -22.73 5.73
CA ILE A 225 -7.06 -21.35 6.05
C ILE A 225 -6.22 -21.29 7.33
N TYR A 226 -6.53 -22.12 8.33
CA TYR A 226 -5.78 -22.21 9.58
C TYR A 226 -4.31 -22.61 9.34
N ASP A 227 -4.05 -23.59 8.47
CA ASP A 227 -2.67 -23.99 8.14
C ASP A 227 -1.89 -22.84 7.49
N ILE A 228 -2.53 -22.13 6.57
CA ILE A 228 -1.94 -20.95 5.92
C ILE A 228 -1.62 -19.87 6.96
N ASP A 229 -2.54 -19.61 7.89
CA ASP A 229 -2.36 -18.63 8.96
C ASP A 229 -1.18 -18.99 9.88
N GLN A 230 -1.12 -20.24 10.35
CA GLN A 230 -0.02 -20.72 11.20
C GLN A 230 1.33 -20.64 10.49
N ARG A 231 1.36 -21.01 9.21
CA ARG A 231 2.55 -20.90 8.38
C ARG A 231 3.05 -19.46 8.30
N LEU A 232 2.18 -18.50 7.98
CA LEU A 232 2.55 -17.10 7.83
C LEU A 232 3.01 -16.50 9.15
N LYS A 233 2.35 -16.85 10.26
CA LYS A 233 2.78 -16.48 11.61
C LYS A 233 4.18 -16.98 11.94
N ARG A 234 4.49 -18.23 11.58
CA ARG A 234 5.79 -18.87 11.83
C ARG A 234 6.90 -18.29 10.96
N MET A 235 6.63 -18.07 9.67
CA MET A 235 7.63 -17.64 8.69
C MET A 235 7.87 -16.12 8.69
N TYR A 236 6.83 -15.34 9.00
CA TYR A 236 6.86 -13.88 8.90
C TYR A 236 6.29 -13.20 10.16
N PRO A 237 6.81 -13.50 11.37
CA PRO A 237 6.24 -12.98 12.62
C PRO A 237 6.20 -11.45 12.66
N THR A 238 7.18 -10.76 12.07
CA THR A 238 7.19 -9.29 11.97
C THR A 238 6.04 -8.78 11.11
N ALA A 239 5.90 -9.27 9.87
CA ALA A 239 4.80 -8.86 8.98
C ALA A 239 3.43 -9.25 9.56
N TYR A 240 3.32 -10.46 10.12
CA TYR A 240 2.09 -11.03 10.65
C TYR A 240 1.49 -10.19 11.79
N ASN A 241 2.33 -9.65 12.68
CA ASN A 241 1.88 -8.89 13.84
C ASN A 241 1.53 -7.42 13.53
N ILE A 242 1.76 -6.94 12.30
CA ILE A 242 1.34 -5.59 11.90
C ILE A 242 -0.16 -5.56 11.75
N LYS A 243 -0.81 -4.59 12.41
CA LYS A 243 -2.24 -4.32 12.21
C LYS A 243 -2.41 -3.43 10.98
N ASN A 244 -3.35 -3.76 10.10
CA ASN A 244 -3.73 -2.84 9.03
C ASN A 244 -4.50 -1.67 9.65
N ASN A 245 -3.85 -0.53 9.79
CA ASN A 245 -4.52 0.72 10.11
C ASN A 245 -4.72 1.49 8.80
N PRO A 246 -5.93 1.45 8.20
CA PRO A 246 -6.16 2.07 6.89
C PRO A 246 -6.04 3.59 6.90
N ASN A 247 -5.89 4.22 8.07
CA ASN A 247 -5.67 5.66 8.25
C ASN A 247 -4.45 5.92 9.16
N PRO A 248 -3.26 6.23 8.61
CA PRO A 248 -2.15 6.81 9.38
C PRO A 248 -2.40 8.29 9.72
#